data_AF-A0A174K328-F1
#
_entry.id   AF-A0A174K328-F1
#
_cell.length_a   1.000
_cell.length_b   1.000
_cell.length_c   1.000
_cell.angle_alpha   90.00
_cell.angle_beta   90.00
_cell.angle_gamma   90.00
#
_symmetry.space_group_name_H-M   'P 1'
#
loop_
_entity.id
_entity.type
_entity.pdbx_description
1 polymer ?
#
loop_
_entity_poly.entity_id
_entity_poly.type
_entity_poly.pdbx_seq_one_letter_code
_entity_poly.pdbx_strand_id
1 'polypeptide(L)'
;MKFVADTHAHTLASGHAYSTIREMAAAGAAKGLQALAITEHAPEMPGTCNFIYFQNMDVVPREMNGMQMLFGAELNIMDPDGTVDLPESICRDLDIVIASIHPPCYGKGRSIEENTRAYIEVMKKPYINIIGHPDDGRFPVDYEALVKAAGETKTLLELNNASLRPQSFRQGTRENTLTLLELCKQYGVPVTTGSDAHVDVDAGNFRNILDILKYCDFPEDLIVTTDFEKLKPYLNRYSSQGSL
;
A
#
# COMPACT_ATOMS: atom_id res chain seq x y z
N MET A 1 -0.38 20.39 -4.27
CA MET A 1 -0.13 18.96 -4.07
C MET A 1 1.07 18.43 -4.83
N LYS A 2 2.12 18.11 -4.06
CA LYS A 2 3.30 17.36 -4.48
C LYS A 2 3.36 16.10 -3.61
N PHE A 3 3.60 14.93 -4.19
CA PHE A 3 3.87 13.71 -3.42
C PHE A 3 5.37 13.58 -3.21
N VAL A 4 5.79 13.29 -1.98
CA VAL A 4 7.19 13.13 -1.59
C VAL A 4 7.56 11.69 -1.27
N ALA A 5 6.57 10.80 -1.15
CA ALA A 5 6.78 9.38 -0.91
C ALA A 5 5.94 8.52 -1.86
N ASP A 6 6.50 7.39 -2.26
CA ASP A 6 5.77 6.28 -2.90
C ASP A 6 5.79 5.08 -1.98
N THR A 7 4.61 4.69 -1.48
CA THR A 7 4.51 3.65 -0.44
C THR A 7 4.34 2.23 -1.00
N HIS A 8 4.24 2.06 -2.32
CA HIS A 8 3.94 0.77 -2.92
C HIS A 8 4.59 0.62 -4.30
N ALA A 9 5.60 -0.24 -4.40
CA ALA A 9 6.24 -0.59 -5.65
C ALA A 9 6.94 -1.96 -5.55
N HIS A 10 7.15 -2.60 -6.70
CA HIS A 10 7.66 -3.96 -6.85
C HIS A 10 8.90 -4.00 -7.74
N THR A 11 9.76 -4.99 -7.53
CA THR A 11 10.97 -5.23 -8.34
C THR A 11 10.89 -6.59 -9.01
N LEU A 12 11.92 -6.95 -9.80
CA LEU A 12 12.06 -8.26 -10.42
C LEU A 12 11.94 -9.45 -9.46
N ALA A 13 12.03 -9.22 -8.14
CA ALA A 13 11.81 -10.24 -7.12
C ALA A 13 10.35 -10.72 -7.08
N SER A 14 9.39 -9.83 -7.38
CA SER A 14 8.03 -10.22 -7.76
C SER A 14 8.04 -10.59 -9.24
N GLY A 15 7.86 -11.87 -9.59
CA GLY A 15 8.12 -12.42 -10.94
C GLY A 15 7.28 -11.88 -12.11
N HIS A 16 6.49 -10.83 -11.89
CA HIS A 16 5.77 -10.07 -12.92
C HIS A 16 6.08 -8.56 -12.90
N ALA A 17 7.13 -8.16 -12.18
CA ALA A 17 7.78 -6.86 -12.27
C ALA A 17 9.17 -7.00 -12.92
N TYR A 18 9.72 -5.90 -13.44
CA TYR A 18 10.82 -5.97 -14.42
C TYR A 18 12.00 -5.05 -14.14
N SER A 19 12.06 -4.42 -12.96
CA SER A 19 13.12 -3.49 -12.59
C SER A 19 13.81 -3.92 -11.29
N THR A 20 15.09 -3.61 -11.14
CA THR A 20 15.88 -3.82 -9.92
C THR A 20 15.58 -2.73 -8.88
N ILE A 21 15.93 -2.99 -7.61
CA ILE A 21 15.85 -1.96 -6.54
C ILE A 21 16.58 -0.66 -6.94
N ARG A 22 17.73 -0.76 -7.62
CA ARG A 22 18.52 0.42 -8.03
C ARG A 22 17.87 1.21 -9.16
N GLU A 23 17.24 0.53 -10.12
CA GLU A 23 16.49 1.19 -11.20
C GLU A 23 15.25 1.90 -10.63
N MET A 24 14.50 1.23 -9.75
CA MET A 24 13.37 1.83 -9.05
C MET A 24 13.80 3.07 -8.25
N ALA A 25 14.89 2.96 -7.49
CA ALA A 25 15.44 4.08 -6.71
C ALA A 25 15.88 5.26 -7.59
N ALA A 26 16.55 4.98 -8.72
CA ALA A 26 16.96 6.02 -9.66
C ALA A 26 15.76 6.75 -10.28
N ALA A 27 14.70 6.02 -10.67
CA ALA A 27 13.49 6.60 -11.23
C ALA A 27 12.70 7.43 -10.20
N GLY A 28 12.56 6.92 -8.97
CA GLY A 28 11.92 7.65 -7.87
C GLY A 28 12.65 8.95 -7.52
N ALA A 29 13.98 8.90 -7.39
CA ALA A 29 14.81 10.07 -7.13
C ALA A 29 14.75 11.09 -8.27
N ALA A 30 14.73 10.66 -9.53
CA ALA A 30 14.59 11.55 -10.70
C ALA A 30 13.24 12.30 -10.71
N LYS A 31 12.20 11.76 -10.07
CA LYS A 31 10.90 12.42 -9.86
C LYS A 31 10.85 13.26 -8.57
N GLY A 32 11.95 13.35 -7.84
CA GLY A 32 12.08 14.20 -6.65
C GLY A 32 11.38 13.65 -5.41
N LEU A 33 11.21 12.33 -5.33
CA LEU A 33 10.76 11.65 -4.11
C LEU A 33 11.83 11.76 -3.00
N GLN A 34 11.36 11.91 -1.77
CA GLN A 34 12.16 11.81 -0.54
C GLN A 34 12.22 10.37 -0.03
N ALA A 35 11.19 9.55 -0.31
CA ALA A 35 11.15 8.15 0.07
C ALA A 35 10.49 7.27 -1.01
N LEU A 36 10.98 6.04 -1.16
CA LEU A 36 10.38 4.99 -1.97
C LEU A 36 10.34 3.69 -1.17
N ALA A 37 9.17 3.05 -1.12
CA ALA A 37 9.00 1.73 -0.56
C ALA A 37 9.09 0.66 -1.64
N ILE A 38 9.85 -0.40 -1.36
CA ILE A 38 9.80 -1.66 -2.10
C ILE A 38 9.03 -2.67 -1.25
N THR A 39 7.88 -3.10 -1.76
CA THR A 39 6.87 -3.88 -1.04
C THR A 39 6.48 -5.10 -1.86
N GLU A 40 7.44 -6.01 -2.06
CA GLU A 40 7.21 -7.20 -2.88
C GLU A 40 6.02 -8.03 -2.37
N HIS A 41 5.36 -8.75 -3.28
CA HIS A 41 4.32 -9.69 -2.89
C HIS A 41 4.87 -10.79 -1.98
N ALA A 42 4.11 -11.09 -0.92
CA ALA A 42 4.38 -12.18 0.01
C ALA A 42 4.15 -13.59 -0.60
N PRO A 43 4.70 -14.65 0.02
CA PRO A 43 5.01 -15.92 -0.66
C PRO A 43 3.88 -16.70 -1.35
N GLU A 44 2.62 -16.50 -0.98
CA GLU A 44 1.51 -17.23 -1.61
C GLU A 44 1.14 -16.68 -2.99
N MET A 45 1.61 -15.48 -3.34
CA MET A 45 1.47 -14.97 -4.71
C MET A 45 2.32 -15.79 -5.68
N PRO A 46 1.75 -16.34 -6.76
CA PRO A 46 2.52 -17.16 -7.71
C PRO A 46 3.70 -16.41 -8.34
N GLY A 47 4.90 -17.00 -8.24
CA GLY A 47 6.12 -16.49 -8.87
C GLY A 47 6.83 -15.37 -8.12
N THR A 48 6.52 -15.16 -6.83
CA THR A 48 7.14 -14.12 -6.01
C THR A 48 8.25 -14.62 -5.07
N CYS A 49 8.68 -13.73 -4.19
CA CYS A 49 9.61 -13.89 -3.09
C CYS A 49 9.24 -15.00 -2.10
N ASN A 50 10.24 -15.78 -1.67
CA ASN A 50 10.14 -16.61 -0.47
C ASN A 50 10.31 -15.75 0.81
N PHE A 51 9.84 -16.23 1.98
CA PHE A 51 9.96 -15.49 3.25
C PHE A 51 11.41 -15.05 3.57
N ILE A 52 12.43 -15.80 3.15
CA ILE A 52 13.85 -15.45 3.38
C ILE A 52 14.27 -14.14 2.70
N TYR A 53 13.56 -13.74 1.63
CA TYR A 53 13.81 -12.46 0.95
C TYR A 53 13.58 -11.29 1.91
N PHE A 54 12.43 -11.32 2.61
CA PHE A 54 12.05 -10.29 3.57
C PHE A 54 12.96 -10.28 4.80
N GLN A 55 13.40 -11.45 5.27
CA GLN A 55 14.34 -11.54 6.41
C GLN A 55 15.73 -10.97 6.11
N ASN A 56 16.13 -10.90 4.84
CA ASN A 56 17.47 -10.49 4.44
C ASN A 56 17.52 -9.05 3.92
N MET A 57 16.44 -8.27 4.06
CA MET A 57 16.36 -6.89 3.57
C MET A 57 17.35 -5.93 4.24
N ASP A 58 17.83 -6.25 5.44
CA ASP A 58 18.78 -5.41 6.18
C ASP A 58 20.13 -5.22 5.49
N VAL A 59 20.49 -6.10 4.54
CA VAL A 59 21.74 -5.97 3.78
C VAL A 59 21.64 -4.89 2.69
N VAL A 60 20.44 -4.43 2.36
CA VAL A 60 20.20 -3.45 1.29
C VAL A 60 20.37 -2.02 1.85
N PRO A 61 21.13 -1.13 1.17
CA PRO A 61 21.30 0.24 1.63
C PRO A 61 19.97 0.98 1.80
N ARG A 62 19.79 1.63 2.96
CA ARG A 62 18.59 2.38 3.34
C ARG A 62 18.50 3.78 2.71
N GLU A 63 19.55 4.21 2.01
CA GLU A 63 19.57 5.45 1.24
C GLU A 63 20.17 5.18 -0.14
N MET A 64 19.50 5.66 -1.18
CA MET A 64 19.95 5.55 -2.57
C MET A 64 19.62 6.85 -3.29
N ASN A 65 20.60 7.42 -4.01
CA ASN A 65 20.40 8.61 -4.82
C ASN A 65 19.85 9.82 -4.04
N GLY A 66 20.16 9.93 -2.74
CA GLY A 66 19.64 10.97 -1.84
C GLY A 66 18.18 10.78 -1.39
N MET A 67 17.60 9.61 -1.67
CA MET A 67 16.25 9.20 -1.30
C MET A 67 16.28 8.09 -0.24
N GLN A 68 15.38 8.15 0.73
CA GLN A 68 15.20 7.08 1.73
C GLN A 68 14.54 5.86 1.07
N MET A 69 15.10 4.68 1.31
CA MET A 69 14.49 3.42 0.93
C MET A 69 13.75 2.83 2.13
N LEU A 70 12.50 2.44 1.90
CA LEU A 70 11.69 1.67 2.84
C LEU A 70 11.57 0.24 2.31
N PHE A 71 11.86 -0.76 3.14
CA PHE A 71 11.76 -2.16 2.74
C PHE A 71 10.60 -2.84 3.48
N GLY A 72 9.67 -3.37 2.69
CA GLY A 72 8.39 -3.84 3.17
C GLY A 72 7.88 -5.05 2.41
N ALA A 73 6.61 -5.36 2.65
CA ALA A 73 5.89 -6.43 1.96
C ALA A 73 4.48 -5.98 1.63
N GLU A 74 3.98 -6.47 0.49
CA GLU A 74 2.54 -6.54 0.23
C GLU A 74 2.07 -7.96 0.54
N LEU A 75 1.44 -8.11 1.71
CA LEU A 75 0.85 -9.35 2.17
C LEU A 75 -0.42 -9.68 1.39
N ASN A 76 -0.63 -10.97 1.19
CA ASN A 76 -1.88 -11.50 0.68
C ASN A 76 -2.82 -11.75 1.85
N ILE A 77 -3.99 -11.12 1.85
CA ILE A 77 -5.11 -11.51 2.70
C ILE A 77 -5.67 -12.82 2.13
N MET A 78 -5.70 -13.89 2.93
CA MET A 78 -5.99 -15.24 2.45
C MET A 78 -7.45 -15.65 2.65
N ASP A 79 -8.12 -15.09 3.66
CA ASP A 79 -9.49 -15.45 4.01
C ASP A 79 -10.26 -14.32 4.74
N PRO A 80 -11.58 -14.47 4.94
CA PRO A 80 -12.39 -13.49 5.69
C PRO A 80 -12.03 -13.31 7.17
N ASP A 81 -11.16 -14.13 7.75
CA ASP A 81 -10.64 -13.97 9.11
C ASP A 81 -9.37 -13.10 9.15
N GLY A 82 -8.99 -12.53 8.00
CA GLY A 82 -7.85 -11.62 7.87
C GLY A 82 -6.52 -12.34 8.07
N THR A 83 -6.43 -13.64 7.79
CA THR A 83 -5.14 -14.33 7.80
C THR A 83 -4.25 -13.83 6.66
N VAL A 84 -2.94 -13.83 6.89
CA VAL A 84 -1.92 -13.34 5.95
C VAL A 84 -0.80 -14.36 5.80
N ASP A 85 -0.06 -14.24 4.70
CA ASP A 85 0.87 -15.26 4.22
C ASP A 85 2.35 -15.04 4.59
N LEU A 86 2.62 -14.13 5.53
CA LEU A 86 3.95 -13.93 6.11
C LEU A 86 3.88 -13.94 7.65
N PRO A 87 4.80 -14.63 8.35
CA PRO A 87 4.82 -14.66 9.81
C PRO A 87 4.93 -13.27 10.43
N GLU A 88 4.16 -13.01 11.48
CA GLU A 88 4.15 -11.75 12.23
C GLU A 88 5.55 -11.28 12.64
N SER A 89 6.42 -12.21 13.07
CA SER A 89 7.79 -11.87 13.47
C SER A 89 8.58 -11.20 12.34
N ILE A 90 8.38 -11.62 11.10
CA ILE A 90 9.03 -11.00 9.93
C ILE A 90 8.35 -9.66 9.63
N CYS A 91 7.01 -9.61 9.64
CA CYS A 91 6.27 -8.38 9.37
C CYS A 91 6.64 -7.23 10.32
N ARG A 92 6.93 -7.53 11.58
CA ARG A 92 7.35 -6.53 12.58
C ARG A 92 8.73 -5.93 12.33
N ASP A 93 9.61 -6.66 11.64
CA ASP A 93 10.97 -6.22 11.32
C ASP A 93 11.03 -5.41 10.00
N LEU A 94 9.93 -5.41 9.22
CA LEU A 94 9.81 -4.63 7.98
C LEU A 94 9.45 -3.16 8.28
N ASP A 95 9.90 -2.24 7.42
CA ASP A 95 9.65 -0.80 7.59
C ASP A 95 8.17 -0.44 7.40
N ILE A 96 7.51 -1.15 6.49
CA ILE A 96 6.15 -0.89 6.00
C ILE A 96 5.50 -2.20 5.54
N VAL A 97 4.25 -2.42 5.90
CA VAL A 97 3.50 -3.63 5.56
C VAL A 97 2.14 -3.24 5.02
N ILE A 98 1.90 -3.66 3.77
CA ILE A 98 0.63 -3.50 3.07
C ILE A 98 -0.11 -4.84 3.16
N ALA A 99 -1.42 -4.83 3.38
CA ALA A 99 -2.27 -6.02 3.24
C ALA A 99 -3.30 -5.80 2.14
N SER A 100 -3.36 -6.72 1.19
CA SER A 100 -4.16 -6.62 -0.03
C SER A 100 -4.91 -7.91 -0.32
N ILE A 101 -6.09 -7.79 -0.94
CA ILE A 101 -6.81 -8.95 -1.50
C ILE A 101 -6.32 -9.19 -2.93
N HIS A 102 -5.82 -10.40 -3.18
CA HIS A 102 -5.39 -10.83 -4.51
C HIS A 102 -6.19 -12.05 -4.97
N PRO A 103 -6.76 -12.04 -6.19
CA PRO A 103 -7.55 -13.18 -6.69
C PRO A 103 -6.85 -14.55 -6.64
N PRO A 104 -5.52 -14.67 -6.90
CA PRO A 104 -4.82 -15.95 -6.79
C PRO A 104 -4.77 -16.52 -5.38
N CYS A 105 -4.82 -15.68 -4.34
CA CYS A 105 -4.58 -16.05 -2.95
C CYS A 105 -5.89 -16.12 -2.16
N TYR A 106 -6.78 -15.14 -2.35
CA TYR A 106 -8.06 -15.01 -1.64
C TYR A 106 -9.22 -15.76 -2.31
N GLY A 107 -9.10 -16.02 -3.62
CA GLY A 107 -10.18 -16.53 -4.46
C GLY A 107 -11.12 -15.43 -4.98
N LYS A 108 -12.30 -15.82 -5.48
CA LYS A 108 -13.33 -14.91 -6.03
C LYS A 108 -14.71 -15.30 -5.51
N GLY A 109 -15.67 -14.38 -5.62
CA GLY A 109 -17.10 -14.66 -5.36
C GLY A 109 -17.49 -14.59 -3.88
N ARG A 110 -16.70 -13.91 -3.05
CA ARG A 110 -17.01 -13.61 -1.65
C ARG A 110 -18.05 -12.49 -1.53
N SER A 111 -18.85 -12.52 -0.47
CA SER A 111 -19.85 -11.48 -0.21
C SER A 111 -19.21 -10.16 0.22
N ILE A 112 -19.98 -9.07 0.20
CA ILE A 112 -19.53 -7.75 0.68
C ILE A 112 -19.11 -7.86 2.16
N GLU A 113 -19.88 -8.58 2.96
CA GLU A 113 -19.63 -8.79 4.38
C GLU A 113 -18.33 -9.58 4.60
N GLU A 114 -18.06 -10.61 3.79
CA GLU A 114 -16.82 -11.38 3.86
C GLU A 114 -15.59 -10.53 3.49
N ASN A 115 -15.66 -9.75 2.40
CA ASN A 115 -14.56 -8.89 1.98
C ASN A 115 -14.28 -7.79 3.02
N THR A 116 -15.34 -7.13 3.52
CA THR A 116 -15.22 -6.10 4.55
C THR A 116 -14.62 -6.68 5.83
N ARG A 117 -15.10 -7.85 6.28
CA ARG A 117 -14.54 -8.52 7.46
C ARG A 117 -13.05 -8.83 7.27
N ALA A 118 -12.64 -9.32 6.10
CA ALA A 118 -11.23 -9.64 5.82
C ALA A 118 -10.31 -8.43 6.06
N TYR A 119 -10.69 -7.26 5.52
CA TYR A 119 -9.94 -6.02 5.74
C TYR A 119 -9.98 -5.56 7.19
N ILE A 120 -11.14 -5.61 7.85
CA ILE A 120 -11.25 -5.18 9.25
C ILE A 120 -10.43 -6.07 10.18
N GLU A 121 -10.44 -7.39 10.00
CA GLU A 121 -9.65 -8.31 10.82
C GLU A 121 -8.14 -8.15 10.59
N VAL A 122 -7.71 -7.86 9.35
CA VAL A 122 -6.29 -7.62 9.08
C VAL A 122 -5.81 -6.30 9.69
N MET A 123 -6.63 -5.23 9.66
CA MET A 123 -6.32 -3.95 10.29
C MET A 123 -6.10 -4.05 11.82
N LYS A 124 -6.71 -5.03 12.50
CA LYS A 124 -6.50 -5.26 13.95
C LYS A 124 -5.09 -5.75 14.28
N LYS A 125 -4.30 -6.17 13.28
CA LYS A 125 -2.93 -6.62 13.47
C LYS A 125 -2.00 -5.39 13.51
N PRO A 126 -1.29 -5.13 14.63
CA PRO A 126 -0.60 -3.86 14.86
C PRO A 126 0.62 -3.61 13.96
N TYR A 127 1.03 -4.61 13.17
CA TYR A 127 2.12 -4.51 12.21
C TYR A 127 1.63 -4.19 10.78
N ILE A 128 0.32 -4.04 10.56
CA ILE A 128 -0.27 -3.66 9.27
C ILE A 128 -0.39 -2.14 9.20
N ASN A 129 0.27 -1.55 8.21
CA ASN A 129 0.34 -0.10 8.06
C ASN A 129 -0.67 0.42 7.04
N ILE A 130 -0.90 -0.34 5.98
CA ILE A 130 -1.71 0.08 4.82
C ILE A 130 -2.62 -1.07 4.37
N ILE A 131 -3.86 -0.73 4.01
CA ILE A 131 -4.69 -1.57 3.15
C ILE A 131 -4.46 -1.17 1.69
N GLY A 132 -3.94 -2.10 0.90
CA GLY A 132 -3.63 -1.90 -0.52
C GLY A 132 -4.87 -2.02 -1.41
N HIS A 133 -4.94 -1.13 -2.40
CA HIS A 133 -5.99 -1.05 -3.45
C HIS A 133 -7.40 -1.55 -3.04
N PRO A 134 -7.99 -1.04 -1.94
CA PRO A 134 -9.34 -1.45 -1.52
C PRO A 134 -10.43 -0.99 -2.50
N ASP A 135 -10.07 -0.26 -3.54
CA ASP A 135 -10.95 0.29 -4.56
C ASP A 135 -11.35 -0.73 -5.65
N ASP A 136 -10.79 -1.94 -5.64
CA ASP A 136 -11.09 -2.96 -6.64
C ASP A 136 -12.49 -3.58 -6.47
N GLY A 137 -13.43 -3.17 -7.32
CA GLY A 137 -14.82 -3.64 -7.33
C GLY A 137 -15.02 -5.13 -7.66
N ARG A 138 -13.96 -5.87 -7.97
CA ARG A 138 -14.00 -7.34 -7.99
C ARG A 138 -14.19 -7.92 -6.57
N PHE A 139 -13.86 -7.13 -5.54
CA PHE A 139 -14.01 -7.43 -4.12
C PHE A 139 -14.78 -6.29 -3.44
N PRO A 140 -16.10 -6.17 -3.70
CA PRO A 140 -16.88 -5.06 -3.16
C PRO A 140 -16.92 -5.11 -1.63
N VAL A 141 -16.90 -3.93 -1.01
CA VAL A 141 -16.86 -3.74 0.45
C VAL A 141 -17.86 -2.66 0.88
N ASP A 142 -18.28 -2.74 2.13
CA ASP A 142 -18.83 -1.59 2.85
C ASP A 142 -17.70 -0.59 3.16
N TYR A 143 -17.62 0.49 2.37
CA TYR A 143 -16.60 1.51 2.54
C TYR A 143 -16.75 2.32 3.83
N GLU A 144 -17.98 2.49 4.36
CA GLU A 144 -18.16 3.25 5.59
C GLU A 144 -17.59 2.46 6.78
N ALA A 145 -17.86 1.15 6.82
CA ALA A 145 -17.26 0.24 7.79
C ALA A 145 -15.73 0.18 7.64
N LEU A 146 -15.22 0.09 6.40
CA LEU A 146 -13.78 0.07 6.11
C LEU A 146 -13.07 1.34 6.61
N VAL A 147 -13.61 2.52 6.30
CA VAL A 147 -13.02 3.82 6.68
C VAL A 147 -13.04 4.01 8.18
N LYS A 148 -14.14 3.66 8.86
CA LYS A 148 -14.22 3.74 10.33
C LYS A 148 -13.18 2.84 10.99
N ALA A 149 -13.06 1.59 10.54
CA ALA A 149 -12.08 0.65 11.08
C ALA A 149 -10.63 1.14 10.86
N ALA A 150 -10.33 1.71 9.69
CA ALA A 150 -9.03 2.31 9.40
C ALA A 150 -8.69 3.46 10.37
N GLY A 151 -9.66 4.32 10.67
CA GLY A 151 -9.51 5.39 11.66
C GLY A 151 -9.27 4.85 13.09
N GLU A 152 -9.98 3.80 13.50
CA GLU A 152 -9.85 3.18 14.83
C GLU A 152 -8.51 2.48 15.04
N THR A 153 -8.02 1.81 13.99
CA THR A 153 -6.78 1.01 14.01
C THR A 153 -5.53 1.80 13.63
N LYS A 154 -5.70 3.03 13.13
CA LYS A 154 -4.65 3.86 12.52
C LYS A 154 -3.97 3.18 11.33
N THR A 155 -4.72 2.39 10.56
CA THR A 155 -4.27 1.83 9.28
C THR A 155 -4.61 2.81 8.15
N LEU A 156 -3.67 3.04 7.22
CA LEU A 156 -3.90 3.89 6.06
C LEU A 156 -4.67 3.15 4.96
N LEU A 157 -5.51 3.88 4.22
CA LEU A 157 -6.16 3.36 3.02
C LEU A 157 -5.42 3.89 1.79
N GLU A 158 -5.03 2.97 0.89
CA GLU A 158 -4.27 3.32 -0.30
C GLU A 158 -5.15 3.89 -1.41
N LEU A 159 -4.72 5.03 -1.97
CA LEU A 159 -5.07 5.42 -3.34
C LEU A 159 -4.01 4.82 -4.27
N ASN A 160 -4.43 3.90 -5.11
CA ASN A 160 -3.51 3.12 -5.95
C ASN A 160 -3.51 3.64 -7.39
N ASN A 161 -2.35 4.10 -7.88
CA ASN A 161 -2.29 4.71 -9.20
C ASN A 161 -2.48 3.68 -10.32
N ALA A 162 -2.03 2.44 -10.13
CA ALA A 162 -2.22 1.36 -11.08
C ALA A 162 -3.70 0.97 -11.21
N SER A 163 -4.47 0.99 -10.10
CA SER A 163 -5.93 0.78 -10.10
C SER A 163 -6.65 1.74 -11.05
N LEU A 164 -6.24 3.01 -11.02
CA LEU A 164 -6.89 4.11 -11.73
C LEU A 164 -6.45 4.27 -13.18
N ARG A 165 -5.53 3.42 -13.67
CA ARG A 165 -5.14 3.43 -15.09
C ARG A 165 -6.31 2.94 -15.96
N PRO A 166 -6.52 3.53 -17.16
CA PRO A 166 -7.57 3.05 -18.07
C PRO A 166 -7.41 1.58 -18.51
N GLN A 167 -6.18 1.06 -18.50
CA GLN A 167 -5.87 -0.34 -18.85
C GLN A 167 -5.91 -1.29 -17.65
N SER A 168 -6.27 -0.80 -16.46
CA SER A 168 -6.40 -1.63 -15.26
C SER A 168 -7.46 -2.71 -15.48
N PHE A 169 -7.19 -3.91 -14.97
CA PHE A 169 -8.15 -5.02 -14.95
C PHE A 169 -9.06 -4.99 -13.71
N ARG A 170 -8.76 -4.12 -12.72
CA ARG A 170 -9.60 -3.89 -11.53
C ARG A 170 -10.89 -3.19 -11.95
N GLN A 171 -12.00 -3.43 -11.24
CA GLN A 171 -13.33 -2.98 -11.68
C GLN A 171 -13.85 -1.79 -10.86
N GLY A 172 -14.51 -0.82 -11.51
CA GLY A 172 -15.17 0.29 -10.80
C GLY A 172 -14.26 1.17 -9.94
N THR A 173 -12.94 1.13 -10.19
CA THR A 173 -11.91 1.71 -9.32
C THR A 173 -12.09 3.22 -9.12
N ARG A 174 -12.50 3.94 -10.17
CA ARG A 174 -12.75 5.37 -10.10
C ARG A 174 -13.91 5.69 -9.17
N GLU A 175 -15.07 5.06 -9.39
CA GLU A 175 -16.29 5.30 -8.61
C GLU A 175 -16.08 4.94 -7.14
N ASN A 176 -15.46 3.78 -6.91
CA ASN A 176 -15.08 3.29 -5.59
C ASN A 176 -14.11 4.22 -4.86
N THR A 177 -13.09 4.73 -5.56
CA THR A 177 -12.14 5.69 -4.98
C THR A 177 -12.85 7.00 -4.60
N LEU A 178 -13.83 7.45 -5.37
CA LEU A 178 -14.61 8.66 -5.03
C LEU A 178 -15.42 8.45 -3.76
N THR A 179 -16.10 7.30 -3.62
CA THR A 179 -16.83 6.95 -2.39
C THR A 179 -15.88 6.85 -1.18
N LEU A 180 -14.73 6.20 -1.34
CA LEU A 180 -13.69 6.09 -0.32
C LEU A 180 -13.23 7.48 0.15
N LEU A 181 -12.90 8.37 -0.78
CA LEU A 181 -12.43 9.73 -0.47
C LEU A 181 -13.50 10.60 0.18
N GLU A 182 -14.76 10.48 -0.23
CA GLU A 182 -15.87 11.18 0.43
C GLU A 182 -15.98 10.78 1.91
N LEU A 183 -15.91 9.48 2.20
CA LEU A 183 -15.97 8.96 3.56
C LEU A 183 -14.73 9.32 4.38
N CYS A 184 -13.53 9.21 3.80
CA CYS A 184 -12.29 9.65 4.45
C CYS A 184 -12.35 11.14 4.84
N LYS A 185 -12.89 11.99 3.96
CA LYS A 185 -13.11 13.41 4.23
C LYS A 185 -14.14 13.63 5.35
N GLN A 186 -15.23 12.85 5.36
CA GLN A 186 -16.27 12.92 6.38
C GLN A 186 -15.77 12.51 7.77
N TYR A 187 -14.96 11.44 7.87
CA TYR A 187 -14.48 10.91 9.14
C TYR A 187 -13.09 11.42 9.55
N GLY A 188 -12.44 12.24 8.71
CA GLY A 188 -11.08 12.74 8.98
C GLY A 188 -10.02 11.65 8.95
N VAL A 189 -10.24 10.57 8.19
CA VAL A 189 -9.32 9.43 8.09
C VAL A 189 -8.33 9.70 6.95
N PRO A 190 -7.02 9.67 7.23
CA PRO A 190 -6.01 9.95 6.21
C PRO A 190 -5.81 8.78 5.25
N VAL A 191 -5.32 9.10 4.05
CA VAL A 191 -5.01 8.17 2.97
C VAL A 191 -3.53 8.25 2.60
N THR A 192 -3.02 7.16 2.02
CA THR A 192 -1.68 7.10 1.39
C THR A 192 -1.80 7.02 -0.12
N THR A 193 -0.69 7.21 -0.84
CA THR A 193 -0.62 7.04 -2.29
C THR A 193 0.48 6.04 -2.66
N GLY A 194 0.12 5.04 -3.45
CA GLY A 194 1.04 4.05 -4.01
C GLY A 194 1.02 4.08 -5.53
N SER A 195 2.18 4.01 -6.17
CA SER A 195 2.23 3.87 -7.64
C SER A 195 1.81 2.46 -8.08
N ASP A 196 2.09 1.46 -7.22
CA ASP A 196 1.97 0.03 -7.53
C ASP A 196 2.79 -0.32 -8.78
N ALA A 197 3.97 0.32 -8.85
CA ALA A 197 4.85 0.24 -9.99
C ALA A 197 5.52 -1.13 -10.06
N HIS A 198 5.39 -1.77 -11.22
CA HIS A 198 6.07 -3.03 -11.57
C HIS A 198 7.24 -2.81 -12.53
N VAL A 199 7.50 -1.54 -12.87
CA VAL A 199 8.60 -1.06 -13.71
C VAL A 199 9.02 0.32 -13.22
N ASP A 200 10.30 0.62 -13.29
CA ASP A 200 10.92 1.87 -12.85
C ASP A 200 10.25 3.13 -13.40
N VAL A 201 9.84 3.10 -14.68
CA VAL A 201 9.16 4.24 -15.33
C VAL A 201 7.88 4.66 -14.61
N ASP A 202 7.23 3.75 -13.87
CA ASP A 202 6.02 4.01 -13.09
C ASP A 202 6.31 4.38 -11.62
N ALA A 203 7.50 4.11 -11.08
CA ALA A 203 7.82 4.44 -9.67
C ALA A 203 7.65 5.95 -9.41
N GLY A 204 6.82 6.36 -8.46
CA GLY A 204 6.47 7.76 -8.21
C GLY A 204 5.54 8.42 -9.25
N ASN A 205 4.92 7.64 -10.14
CA ASN A 205 3.88 8.12 -11.03
C ASN A 205 2.52 8.12 -10.32
N PHE A 206 2.00 9.31 -10.00
CA PHE A 206 0.72 9.49 -9.30
C PHE A 206 -0.29 10.29 -10.13
N ARG A 207 -0.15 10.31 -11.46
CA ARG A 207 -0.95 11.16 -12.33
C ARG A 207 -2.46 10.94 -12.15
N ASN A 208 -2.90 9.67 -12.12
CA ASN A 208 -4.33 9.36 -12.05
C ASN A 208 -4.91 9.67 -10.66
N ILE A 209 -4.12 9.43 -9.62
CA ILE A 209 -4.46 9.82 -8.25
C ILE A 209 -4.64 11.34 -8.15
N LEU A 210 -3.69 12.11 -8.70
CA LEU A 210 -3.73 13.57 -8.68
C LEU A 210 -4.99 14.10 -9.38
N ASP A 211 -5.38 13.49 -10.49
CA ASP A 211 -6.59 13.88 -11.23
C ASP A 211 -7.87 13.64 -10.40
N ILE A 212 -7.95 12.53 -9.66
CA ILE A 212 -9.09 12.26 -8.76
C ILE A 212 -9.09 13.20 -7.55
N LEU A 213 -7.96 13.40 -6.88
CA LEU A 213 -7.88 14.26 -5.70
C LEU A 213 -8.27 15.71 -6.01
N LYS A 214 -7.90 16.20 -7.19
CA LYS A 214 -8.34 17.51 -7.70
C LYS A 214 -9.84 17.53 -7.97
N TYR A 215 -10.38 16.46 -8.53
CA TYR A 215 -11.80 16.37 -8.87
C TYR A 215 -12.70 16.46 -7.62
N CYS A 216 -12.30 15.83 -6.50
CA CYS A 216 -13.08 15.84 -5.26
C CYS A 216 -12.67 16.92 -4.26
N ASP A 217 -11.72 17.81 -4.61
CA ASP A 217 -11.15 18.82 -3.71
C ASP A 217 -10.78 18.21 -2.35
N PHE A 218 -9.98 17.15 -2.40
CA PHE A 218 -9.59 16.39 -1.22
C PHE A 218 -8.53 17.17 -0.42
N PRO A 219 -8.68 17.31 0.91
CA PRO A 219 -7.77 18.11 1.72
C PRO A 219 -6.37 17.50 1.74
N GLU A 220 -5.36 18.29 1.38
CA GLU A 220 -3.96 17.87 1.33
C GLU A 220 -3.45 17.38 2.71
N ASP A 221 -4.04 17.88 3.81
CA ASP A 221 -3.71 17.44 5.17
C ASP A 221 -4.10 16.00 5.50
N LEU A 222 -5.06 15.42 4.77
CA LEU A 222 -5.43 14.01 4.91
C LEU A 222 -4.62 13.09 3.98
N ILE A 223 -3.59 13.59 3.28
CA ILE A 223 -2.76 12.79 2.39
C ILE A 223 -1.35 12.69 2.96
N VAL A 224 -1.02 11.56 3.58
CA VAL A 224 0.22 11.43 4.36
C VAL A 224 1.49 11.42 3.50
N THR A 225 1.38 11.11 2.21
CA THR A 225 2.52 11.09 1.27
C THR A 225 2.90 12.46 0.72
N THR A 226 2.19 13.52 1.11
CA THR A 226 2.53 14.92 0.73
C THR A 226 3.63 15.51 1.61
N ASP A 227 3.85 14.92 2.79
CA ASP A 227 4.89 15.30 3.74
C ASP A 227 5.40 14.03 4.44
N PHE A 228 6.70 13.76 4.33
CA PHE A 228 7.26 12.55 4.91
C PHE A 228 7.09 12.47 6.43
N GLU A 229 7.06 13.60 7.15
CA GLU A 229 6.80 13.61 8.59
C GLU A 229 5.35 13.21 8.92
N LYS A 230 4.38 13.45 8.01
CA LYS A 230 2.99 12.95 8.17
C LYS A 230 2.90 11.44 7.98
N LEU A 231 3.77 10.85 7.15
CA LEU A 231 3.79 9.41 6.89
C LEU A 231 4.44 8.62 8.03
N LYS A 232 5.54 9.13 8.63
CA LYS A 232 6.32 8.38 9.64
C LYS A 232 5.50 7.73 10.76
N PRO A 233 4.49 8.38 11.38
CA PRO A 233 3.73 7.79 12.48
C PRO A 233 2.96 6.50 12.11
N TYR A 234 2.80 6.21 10.82
CA TYR A 234 2.12 5.03 10.32
C TYR A 234 3.07 3.89 9.94
N LEU A 235 4.39 4.11 9.96
CA LEU A 235 5.37 3.14 9.50
C LEU A 235 6.01 2.41 10.69
N ASN A 236 6.12 1.08 10.62
CA ASN A 236 6.78 0.26 11.63
C ASN A 236 8.17 0.78 12.00
N ARG A 237 8.93 1.27 11.00
CA ARG A 237 10.27 1.86 11.17
C ARG A 237 10.34 2.99 12.20
N TYR A 238 9.28 3.78 12.36
CA TYR A 238 9.27 4.96 13.23
C TYR A 238 8.31 4.80 14.42
N SER A 239 7.51 3.74 14.45
CA SER A 239 6.60 3.40 15.55
C SER A 239 7.30 2.95 16.84
N SER A 240 8.64 2.82 16.82
CA SER A 240 9.48 2.36 17.94
C SER A 240 10.26 3.49 18.66
N GLN A 241 9.57 4.56 19.08
CA GLN A 241 9.98 5.33 20.27
C GLN A 241 9.15 4.93 21.51
N GLY A 242 9.08 3.62 21.79
CA GLY A 242 8.28 3.12 22.92
C GLY A 242 8.51 1.64 23.22
N SER A 243 9.75 1.18 23.30
CA SER A 243 10.13 -0.08 23.97
C SER A 243 11.66 -0.15 24.15
N LEU A 244 12.14 0.48 25.20
CA LEU A 244 13.35 0.10 25.95
C LEU A 244 12.95 -0.04 27.41
#